data_AF-A0A920MKK8-F1
#
_entry.id   AF-A0A920MKK8-F1
#
_cell.length_a   1.000
_cell.length_b   1.000
_cell.length_c   1.000
_cell.angle_alpha   90.00
_cell.angle_beta   90.00
_cell.angle_gamma   90.00
#
_symmetry.space_group_name_H-M   'P 1'
#
loop_
_entity.id
_entity.type
_entity.pdbx_description
1 polymer ?
#
loop_
_entity_poly.entity_id
_entity_poly.type
_entity_poly.pdbx_seq_one_letter_code
_entity_poly.pdbx_strand_id
1 'polypeptide(L)'
;MPISQFSGKRATIADKVLKELQERLKFLEDVGLNYLTLNRSAETLSGGEAQRIRLASQIGAGLVGVMYILGEPSIGLHQRDNDRLLSTLFHLRDLGNTVIVVEQMKRQLEAQIYNRHWTRRWRPWWSDRC
;
A
#
# COMPACT_ATOMS: atom_id res chain seq x y z
N MET A 1 4.96 0.87 -23.95
CA MET A 1 4.65 1.58 -25.21
C MET A 1 5.54 2.82 -25.30
N PRO A 2 6.26 3.06 -26.40
CA PRO A 2 7.08 4.25 -26.52
C PRO A 2 6.21 5.49 -26.80
N ILE A 3 6.50 6.60 -26.12
CA ILE A 3 5.84 7.91 -26.28
C ILE A 3 6.05 8.49 -27.70
N SER A 4 6.90 7.85 -28.51
CA SER A 4 7.29 8.26 -29.86
C SER A 4 6.14 8.38 -30.88
N GLN A 5 4.93 7.94 -30.55
CA GLN A 5 3.75 8.08 -31.42
C GLN A 5 3.02 9.43 -31.27
N PHE A 6 3.31 10.21 -30.23
CA PHE A 6 2.66 11.51 -30.00
C PHE A 6 3.64 12.67 -30.21
N SER A 7 3.19 13.76 -30.84
CA SER A 7 4.00 14.96 -31.09
C SER A 7 3.35 16.24 -30.52
N GLY A 8 4.17 17.26 -30.26
CA GLY A 8 3.74 18.57 -29.76
C GLY A 8 2.93 18.50 -28.47
N LYS A 9 1.81 19.22 -28.39
CA LYS A 9 0.93 19.26 -27.21
C LYS A 9 0.41 17.88 -26.79
N ARG A 10 0.18 16.96 -27.74
CA ARG A 10 -0.30 15.59 -27.45
C ARG A 10 0.76 14.79 -26.69
N ALA A 11 2.04 14.97 -27.00
CA ALA A 11 3.13 14.33 -26.28
C ALA A 11 3.16 14.78 -24.81
N THR A 12 3.01 16.09 -24.55
CA THR A 12 2.99 16.63 -23.19
C THR A 12 1.80 16.13 -22.37
N ILE A 13 0.62 15.96 -22.98
CA ILE A 13 -0.55 15.39 -22.30
C ILE A 13 -0.34 13.90 -22.03
N ALA A 14 0.13 13.15 -23.04
CA ALA A 14 0.37 11.72 -22.92
C ALA A 14 1.41 11.40 -21.83
N ASP A 15 2.47 12.21 -21.71
CA ASP A 15 3.50 12.05 -20.68
C ASP A 15 2.92 12.15 -19.26
N LYS A 16 2.09 13.17 -18.99
CA LYS A 16 1.42 13.33 -17.69
C LYS A 16 0.50 12.16 -17.37
N VAL A 17 -0.30 11.70 -18.33
CA VAL A 17 -1.22 10.57 -18.15
C VAL A 17 -0.46 9.27 -17.93
N LEU A 18 0.62 9.03 -18.68
CA LEU A 18 1.44 7.83 -18.53
C LEU A 18 2.10 7.78 -17.15
N LYS A 19 2.62 8.93 -16.68
CA LYS A 19 3.19 9.05 -15.34
C LYS A 19 2.17 8.69 -14.26
N GLU A 20 0.97 9.27 -14.33
CA GLU A 20 -0.12 8.98 -13.38
C GLU A 20 -0.53 7.50 -13.39
N LEU A 21 -0.63 6.88 -14.58
CA LEU A 21 -0.94 5.46 -14.71
C LEU A 21 0.15 4.58 -14.10
N GLN A 22 1.42 4.90 -14.35
CA GLN A 22 2.55 4.17 -13.79
C GLN A 22 2.58 4.26 -12.25
N GLU A 23 2.33 5.44 -11.69
CA GLU A 23 2.24 5.64 -10.24
C GLU A 23 1.10 4.82 -9.63
N ARG A 24 -0.09 4.80 -10.25
CA ARG A 24 -1.23 4.00 -9.78
C ARG A 24 -0.98 2.50 -9.86
N LEU A 25 -0.38 2.03 -10.95
CA LEU A 25 -0.02 0.63 -11.10
C LEU A 25 1.02 0.21 -10.07
N LYS A 26 2.00 1.08 -9.79
CA LYS A 26 3.00 0.85 -8.75
C LYS A 26 2.36 0.66 -7.38
N PHE A 27 1.34 1.45 -7.01
CA PHE A 27 0.64 1.24 -5.74
C PHE A 27 -0.03 -0.14 -5.64
N LEU A 28 -0.55 -0.68 -6.75
CA LEU A 28 -1.09 -2.05 -6.77
C LEU A 28 0.01 -3.10 -6.60
N GLU A 29 1.19 -2.88 -7.17
CA GLU A 29 2.36 -3.74 -6.97
C GLU A 29 2.88 -3.69 -5.53
N ASP A 30 2.92 -2.50 -4.92
CA ASP A 30 3.40 -2.27 -3.55
C ASP A 30 2.53 -2.98 -2.50
N VAL A 31 1.24 -3.16 -2.78
CA VAL A 31 0.32 -3.98 -1.97
C VAL A 31 0.25 -5.45 -2.42
N GLY A 32 1.11 -5.89 -3.34
CA GLY A 32 1.21 -7.30 -3.75
C GLY A 32 0.05 -7.82 -4.62
N LEU A 33 -0.52 -6.96 -5.47
CA LEU A 33 -1.57 -7.32 -6.44
C LEU A 33 -1.04 -7.40 -7.88
N ASN A 34 0.27 -7.51 -8.06
CA ASN A 34 0.93 -7.57 -9.37
C ASN A 34 0.57 -8.82 -10.20
N TYR A 35 -0.04 -9.85 -9.58
CA TYR A 35 -0.54 -11.03 -10.28
C TYR A 35 -1.95 -10.84 -10.85
N LEU A 36 -2.64 -9.75 -10.50
CA LEU A 36 -3.96 -9.44 -11.04
C LEU A 36 -3.85 -8.79 -12.41
N THR A 37 -4.78 -9.15 -13.29
CA THR A 37 -4.99 -8.42 -14.54
C THR A 37 -6.05 -7.34 -14.32
N LEU A 38 -5.90 -6.19 -14.98
CA LEU A 38 -6.88 -5.09 -14.91
C LEU A 38 -8.27 -5.46 -15.43
N ASN A 39 -8.38 -6.54 -16.22
CA ASN A 39 -9.64 -7.04 -16.76
C ASN A 39 -10.35 -8.03 -15.82
N ARG A 40 -9.80 -8.31 -14.62
CA ARG A 40 -10.44 -9.22 -13.66
C ARG A 40 -11.69 -8.57 -13.07
N SER A 41 -12.81 -9.30 -13.06
CA SER A 41 -14.06 -8.82 -12.46
C SER A 41 -13.90 -8.63 -10.95
N ALA A 42 -14.40 -7.51 -10.43
CA ALA A 42 -14.40 -7.17 -9.01
C ALA A 42 -15.15 -8.21 -8.16
N GLU A 43 -16.16 -8.87 -8.72
CA GLU A 43 -16.95 -9.91 -8.03
C GLU A 43 -16.15 -11.17 -7.73
N THR A 44 -15.04 -11.40 -8.46
CA THR A 44 -14.19 -12.59 -8.30
C THR A 44 -13.03 -12.36 -7.33
N LEU A 45 -12.94 -11.19 -6.72
CA LEU A 45 -11.88 -10.86 -5.78
C LEU A 45 -12.15 -11.47 -4.41
N SER A 46 -11.12 -12.05 -3.81
CA SER A 46 -11.14 -12.40 -2.39
C SER A 46 -11.27 -11.14 -1.53
N GLY A 47 -11.75 -11.31 -0.30
CA GLY A 47 -11.86 -10.19 0.65
C GLY A 47 -10.51 -9.46 0.88
N GLY A 48 -9.42 -10.21 0.96
CA GLY A 48 -8.07 -9.66 1.09
C GLY A 48 -7.61 -8.88 -0.15
N GLU A 49 -7.93 -9.36 -1.36
CA GLU A 49 -7.64 -8.61 -2.61
C GLU A 49 -8.42 -7.29 -2.64
N ALA A 50 -9.72 -7.31 -2.36
CA ALA A 50 -10.55 -6.11 -2.34
C ALA A 50 -10.05 -5.07 -1.31
N GLN A 51 -9.63 -5.53 -0.13
CA GLN A 51 -9.06 -4.67 0.89
C GLN A 51 -7.75 -4.01 0.43
N ARG A 52 -6.85 -4.77 -0.22
CA ARG A 52 -5.59 -4.23 -0.73
C ARG A 52 -5.79 -3.26 -1.90
N ILE A 53 -6.77 -3.50 -2.78
CA ILE A 53 -7.17 -2.52 -3.81
C ILE A 53 -7.64 -1.21 -3.16
N ARG A 54 -8.44 -1.30 -2.10
CA ARG A 54 -8.87 -0.11 -1.35
C ARG A 54 -7.68 0.61 -0.75
N LEU A 55 -6.73 -0.11 -0.14
CA LEU A 55 -5.50 0.47 0.41
C LEU A 55 -4.67 1.19 -0.65
N ALA A 56 -4.39 0.55 -1.80
CA ALA A 56 -3.67 1.14 -2.93
C ALA A 56 -4.35 2.44 -3.42
N SER A 57 -5.68 2.45 -3.45
CA SER A 57 -6.46 3.63 -3.85
C SER A 57 -6.33 4.78 -2.85
N GLN A 58 -6.25 4.48 -1.55
CA GLN A 58 -6.04 5.49 -0.50
C GLN A 58 -4.65 6.10 -0.55
N ILE A 59 -3.62 5.30 -0.84
CA ILE A 59 -2.25 5.77 -1.02
C ILE A 59 -2.18 6.71 -2.23
N GLY A 60 -2.78 6.31 -3.35
CA GLY A 60 -2.83 7.14 -4.56
C GLY A 60 -3.64 8.42 -4.42
N ALA A 61 -4.57 8.50 -3.45
CA ALA A 61 -5.28 9.73 -3.15
C ALA A 61 -4.41 10.76 -2.40
N GLY A 62 -3.27 10.34 -1.83
CA GLY A 62 -2.30 11.24 -1.19
C GLY A 62 -2.86 12.00 0.00
N LEU A 63 -3.82 11.43 0.74
CA LEU A 63 -4.43 12.08 1.90
C LEU A 63 -3.39 12.23 3.03
N VAL A 64 -3.45 13.36 3.73
CA VAL A 64 -2.56 13.71 4.85
C VAL A 64 -3.39 14.13 6.05
N GLY A 65 -2.93 13.78 7.26
CA GLY A 65 -3.62 14.12 8.51
C GLY A 65 -4.85 13.29 8.80
N VAL A 66 -5.05 12.17 8.09
CA VAL A 66 -6.17 11.25 8.32
C VAL A 66 -5.74 10.06 9.17
N MET A 67 -6.72 9.35 9.74
CA MET A 67 -6.51 8.13 10.48
C MET A 67 -6.99 6.92 9.68
N TYR A 68 -6.06 6.01 9.38
CA TYR A 68 -6.32 4.72 8.76
C TYR A 68 -6.43 3.64 9.83
N ILE A 69 -7.51 2.86 9.81
CA ILE A 69 -7.70 1.66 10.64
C ILE A 69 -7.79 0.46 9.69
N LEU A 70 -6.85 -0.48 9.81
CA LEU A 70 -6.71 -1.63 8.94
C LEU A 70 -6.79 -2.92 9.77
N GLY A 71 -7.67 -3.84 9.38
CA GLY A 71 -7.77 -5.17 9.99
C GLY A 71 -7.17 -6.24 9.08
N GLU A 72 -6.17 -6.97 9.54
CA GLU A 72 -5.52 -8.11 8.88
C GLU A 72 -5.13 -7.87 7.41
N PRO A 73 -4.47 -6.75 7.05
CA PRO A 73 -4.10 -6.46 5.66
C PRO A 73 -3.17 -7.50 5.00
N SER A 74 -2.46 -8.33 5.77
CA SER A 74 -1.63 -9.40 5.21
C SER A 74 -2.42 -10.69 4.87
N ILE A 75 -3.72 -10.75 5.11
CA ILE A 75 -4.51 -11.96 4.88
C ILE A 75 -4.50 -12.36 3.40
N GLY A 76 -4.16 -13.62 3.13
CA GLY A 76 -4.03 -14.15 1.76
C GLY A 76 -2.89 -13.53 0.95
N LEU A 77 -1.95 -12.82 1.59
CA LEU A 77 -0.74 -12.32 0.95
C LEU A 77 0.39 -13.35 1.06
N HIS A 78 1.18 -13.48 0.00
CA HIS A 78 2.36 -14.34 0.02
C HIS A 78 3.45 -13.74 0.91
N GLN A 79 4.19 -14.58 1.64
CA GLN A 79 5.19 -14.15 2.64
C GLN A 79 6.23 -13.15 2.08
N ARG A 80 6.57 -13.29 0.79
CA ARG A 80 7.51 -12.44 0.05
C ARG A 80 7.03 -10.99 -0.09
N ASP A 81 5.73 -10.76 -0.15
CA ASP A 81 5.16 -9.43 -0.37
C ASP A 81 4.81 -8.69 0.93
N ASN A 82 4.93 -9.37 2.09
CA ASN A 82 4.70 -8.76 3.40
C ASN A 82 5.60 -7.55 3.65
N ASP A 83 6.88 -7.62 3.27
CA ASP A 83 7.82 -6.51 3.48
C ASP A 83 7.45 -5.28 2.64
N ARG A 84 6.86 -5.49 1.45
CA ARG A 84 6.35 -4.41 0.59
C ARG A 84 5.10 -3.77 1.18
N LEU A 85 4.15 -4.60 1.65
CA LEU A 85 2.97 -4.13 2.36
C LEU A 85 3.37 -3.30 3.60
N LEU A 86 4.29 -3.81 4.43
CA LEU A 86 4.77 -3.08 5.60
C LEU A 86 5.44 -1.75 5.24
N SER A 87 6.29 -1.74 4.21
CA SER A 87 6.93 -0.52 3.72
C SER A 87 5.90 0.51 3.27
N THR A 88 4.81 0.06 2.66
CA THR A 88 3.70 0.91 2.22
C THR A 88 2.93 1.51 3.41
N LEU A 89 2.66 0.71 4.45
CA LEU A 89 2.02 1.20 5.67
C LEU A 89 2.89 2.22 6.42
N PHE A 90 4.20 2.01 6.44
CA PHE A 90 5.15 3.00 6.98
C PHE A 90 5.17 4.27 6.13
N HIS A 91 5.14 4.15 4.81
CA HIS A 91 5.06 5.30 3.93
C HIS A 91 3.81 6.15 4.21
N LEU A 92 2.63 5.52 4.36
CA LEU A 92 1.40 6.22 4.73
C LEU A 92 1.52 7.01 6.03
N ARG A 93 2.16 6.41 7.04
CA ARG A 93 2.45 7.09 8.32
C ARG A 93 3.39 8.28 8.11
N ASP A 94 4.45 8.11 7.33
CA ASP A 94 5.49 9.12 7.12
C ASP A 94 4.99 10.32 6.31
N LEU A 95 3.92 10.14 5.52
CA LEU A 95 3.17 11.23 4.89
C LEU A 95 2.38 12.10 5.89
N GLY A 96 2.37 11.76 7.19
CA GLY A 96 1.68 12.53 8.23
C GLY A 96 0.31 11.95 8.62
N ASN A 97 0.03 10.69 8.27
CA ASN A 97 -1.20 10.01 8.69
C ASN A 97 -0.99 9.19 9.97
N THR A 98 -2.09 8.93 10.66
CA THR A 98 -2.11 7.93 11.73
C THR A 98 -2.53 6.59 11.15
N VAL A 99 -1.76 5.52 11.37
CA VAL A 99 -2.08 4.19 10.85
C VAL A 99 -2.16 3.21 12.03
N ILE A 100 -3.35 2.63 12.22
CA ILE A 100 -3.63 1.60 13.22
C ILE A 100 -3.87 0.30 12.47
N VAL A 101 -3.11 -0.74 12.85
CA VAL A 101 -3.17 -2.04 12.19
C VAL A 101 -3.41 -3.13 13.25
N VAL A 102 -4.43 -3.95 13.02
CA VAL A 102 -4.62 -5.23 13.73
C VAL A 102 -4.07 -6.32 12.81
N GLU A 103 -3.08 -7.09 13.27
CA GLU A 103 -2.39 -8.08 12.42
C GLU A 103 -2.01 -9.35 13.19
N GLN A 104 -1.95 -10.48 12.49
CA GLN A 104 -1.56 -11.78 13.09
C GLN A 104 -0.06 -12.07 12.95
N MET A 105 0.65 -11.37 12.05
CA MET A 105 2.09 -11.54 11.78
C MET A 105 3.00 -10.84 12.81
N LYS A 106 2.85 -11.22 14.09
CA LYS A 106 3.55 -10.59 15.23
C LYS A 106 5.08 -10.53 15.04
N ARG A 107 5.72 -11.62 14.59
CA ARG A 107 7.19 -11.72 14.50
C ARG A 107 7.82 -10.79 13.46
N GLN A 108 7.18 -10.58 12.30
CA GLN A 108 7.74 -9.72 11.26
C GLN A 108 7.61 -8.24 11.62
N LEU A 109 6.47 -7.85 12.20
CA LEU A 109 6.25 -6.49 12.70
C LEU A 109 7.27 -6.14 13.80
N GLU A 110 7.45 -7.03 14.77
CA GLU A 110 8.39 -6.83 15.89
C GLU A 110 9.83 -6.67 15.39
N ALA A 111 10.27 -7.49 14.44
CA ALA A 111 11.59 -7.38 13.83
C ALA A 111 11.78 -6.02 13.13
N GLN A 112 10.79 -5.55 12.37
CA GLN A 112 10.88 -4.26 11.67
C GLN A 112 10.78 -3.05 12.60
N ILE A 113 9.98 -3.11 13.68
CA ILE A 113 9.90 -2.06 14.70
C ILE A 113 11.22 -1.95 15.47
N TYR A 114 11.80 -3.08 15.87
CA TYR A 114 13.04 -3.15 16.63
C TYR A 114 14.24 -2.64 15.82
N ASN A 115 14.40 -3.13 14.58
CA ASN A 115 15.57 -2.83 13.75
C ASN A 115 15.64 -1.36 13.30
N ARG A 116 14.55 -0.61 13.47
CA ARG A 116 14.39 0.73 12.90
C ARG A 116 14.36 1.83 14.00
N HIS A 117 14.56 1.47 15.29
CA HIS A 117 14.55 2.35 16.49
C HIS A 117 13.23 3.14 16.74
N TRP A 118 12.05 2.57 16.43
CA TRP A 118 10.75 3.30 16.43
C TRP A 118 9.90 3.19 17.71
N THR A 119 10.50 3.12 18.90
CA THR A 119 9.76 2.87 20.16
C THR A 119 8.90 4.05 20.67
N ARG A 120 9.04 5.26 20.11
CA ARG A 120 8.34 6.47 20.64
C ARG A 120 6.95 6.76 20.05
N ARG A 121 6.60 6.20 18.89
CA ARG A 121 5.31 6.49 18.20
C ARG A 121 4.48 5.24 17.87
N TRP A 122 5.10 4.06 17.89
CA TRP A 122 4.41 2.78 17.77
C TRP A 122 4.36 2.12 19.15
N ARG A 123 3.18 2.07 19.77
CA ARG A 123 2.92 1.25 20.96
C ARG A 123 2.13 0.01 20.55
N PRO A 124 2.69 -1.20 20.72
CA PRO A 124 1.90 -2.42 20.57
C PRO A 124 0.73 -2.37 21.54
N TRP A 125 -0.50 -2.60 21.09
CA TRP A 125 -1.68 -2.45 21.95
C TRP A 125 -1.71 -3.45 23.14
N TRP A 126 -0.83 -4.46 23.14
CA TRP A 126 -0.62 -5.38 24.26
C TRP A 126 0.48 -4.95 25.25
N SER A 127 1.25 -3.89 24.99
CA SER A 127 2.28 -3.43 25.94
C SER A 127 1.71 -2.80 27.20
N ASP A 128 0.46 -2.36 27.14
CA ASP A 128 -0.21 -1.61 28.22
C ASP A 128 -1.23 -2.46 29.00
N ARG A 129 -1.19 -3.79 28.85
CA ARG A 129 -1.94 -4.74 29.68
C ARG A 129 -1.00 -5.52 30.59
N CYS A 130 -0.75 -4.96 31.77
CA CYS A 130 -0.53 -5.70 33.01
C CYS A 130 -1.87 -5.89 33.71
#